data_AF-A0A965CZQ2-F1
#
_entry.id   AF-A0A965CZQ2-F1
#
_cell.length_a   1.000
_cell.length_b   1.000
_cell.length_c   1.000
_cell.angle_alpha   90.00
_cell.angle_beta   90.00
_cell.angle_gamma   90.00
#
_symmetry.space_group_name_H-M   'P 1'
#
loop_
_entity.id
_entity.type
_entity.pdbx_description
1 polymer ?
#
loop_
_entity_poly.entity_id
_entity_poly.type
_entity_poly.pdbx_seq_one_letter_code
_entity_poly.pdbx_strand_id
1 'polypeptide(L)'
;MFNMKSSVQSCFKSIRTIAAAVSLGAVLAGCQSMSANIGLDADNTSYKRMVTQGLATKIVVENIYPDCPQHNPRMNIRKSAVGEITATDGTVITVPAETAAQKGLGPKSHDLYNECKQILPANTAAVSTTDVPVIEVDPDGEVITGFIVADNYYEMWVNGKLVSVDNTPYTPFNSAIVKFKVKRPYTMAFLLVDWDERLGLGMEQFPVPVTPTSSMWYPGDGGLIAKFSDGTMTDSSWKAQTFFIGPLMDPKEVVERGNIHDTPNLGGRTHPFARKPNCEAKCYAVHYPIPANWQSPRFNDSNWPRAWEFTDQEIGVTNLPAYTRYPELFDGARWIWTQNLVLDNVVIARKTVR
;
A
#
# COMPACT_ATOMS: atom_id res chain seq x y z
N MET A 1 1.29 -33.17 52.05
CA MET A 1 1.34 -34.41 52.85
C MET A 1 0.04 -34.43 53.66
N PHE A 2 -0.92 -35.34 53.52
CA PHE A 2 -0.95 -36.72 53.05
C PHE A 2 -2.25 -36.99 52.28
N ASN A 3 -2.16 -37.87 51.28
CA ASN A 3 -3.23 -38.40 50.42
C ASN A 3 -4.20 -39.33 51.18
N MET A 4 -5.46 -39.38 50.75
CA MET A 4 -6.08 -40.67 50.38
C MET A 4 -7.33 -40.50 49.50
N LYS A 5 -7.41 -41.42 48.53
CA LYS A 5 -8.33 -41.50 47.39
C LYS A 5 -9.76 -41.91 47.80
N SER A 6 -10.76 -41.50 47.02
CA SER A 6 -12.06 -42.19 46.95
C SER A 6 -12.49 -42.41 45.51
N SER A 7 -12.85 -43.66 45.21
CA SER A 7 -13.26 -44.20 43.92
C SER A 7 -14.73 -43.95 43.59
N VAL A 8 -14.99 -43.97 42.29
CA VAL A 8 -16.25 -43.96 41.54
C VAL A 8 -17.28 -44.98 42.07
N GLN A 9 -18.57 -44.60 42.01
CA GLN A 9 -19.68 -45.54 41.95
C GLN A 9 -20.81 -44.97 41.07
N SER A 10 -21.21 -45.72 40.04
CA SER A 10 -22.41 -45.50 39.24
C SER A 10 -23.58 -46.29 39.83
N CYS A 11 -24.82 -45.91 39.48
CA CYS A 11 -25.84 -46.79 38.85
C CYS A 11 -27.29 -46.40 39.25
N PHE A 12 -28.05 -45.99 38.24
CA PHE A 12 -29.48 -46.23 37.93
C PHE A 12 -30.59 -46.14 39.01
N LYS A 13 -31.68 -45.45 38.64
CA LYS A 13 -33.05 -46.00 38.72
C LYS A 13 -34.03 -45.36 37.70
N SER A 14 -34.58 -46.26 36.90
CA SER A 14 -35.76 -46.26 36.01
C SER A 14 -36.96 -45.38 36.45
N ILE A 15 -37.79 -44.92 35.49
CA ILE A 15 -39.22 -45.33 35.38
C ILE A 15 -40.01 -44.63 34.24
N ARG A 16 -40.70 -45.48 33.47
CA ARG A 16 -41.97 -45.34 32.71
C ARG A 16 -42.06 -44.61 31.37
N THR A 17 -42.35 -45.44 30.37
CA THR A 17 -42.96 -45.20 29.08
C THR A 17 -44.41 -44.71 29.20
N ILE A 18 -44.76 -43.62 28.50
CA ILE A 18 -46.09 -43.38 27.94
C ILE A 18 -45.87 -42.89 26.51
N ALA A 19 -46.41 -43.65 25.56
CA ALA A 19 -46.45 -43.29 24.15
C ALA A 19 -47.57 -42.29 23.91
N ALA A 20 -47.25 -41.15 23.29
CA ALA A 20 -48.23 -40.25 22.69
C ALA A 20 -47.69 -39.82 21.32
N ALA A 21 -48.40 -40.22 20.27
CA ALA A 21 -48.14 -39.83 18.90
C ALA A 21 -48.45 -38.33 18.75
N VAL A 22 -47.47 -37.55 18.28
CA VAL A 22 -47.69 -36.19 17.78
C VAL A 22 -47.05 -36.09 16.41
N SER A 23 -47.92 -35.76 15.46
CA SER A 23 -47.73 -35.47 14.05
C SER A 23 -46.47 -34.66 13.72
N LEU A 24 -45.73 -35.14 12.72
CA LEU A 24 -44.64 -34.47 12.02
C LEU A 24 -45.15 -33.15 11.40
N GLY A 25 -44.88 -32.02 12.05
CA GLY A 25 -44.88 -30.71 11.43
C GLY A 25 -43.45 -30.35 11.05
N ALA A 26 -43.08 -30.53 9.78
CA ALA A 26 -41.81 -30.07 9.26
C ALA A 26 -41.80 -28.54 9.26
N VAL A 27 -41.24 -27.93 10.32
CA VAL A 27 -40.87 -26.52 10.29
C VAL A 27 -39.61 -26.43 9.45
N LEU A 28 -39.78 -26.06 8.17
CA LEU A 28 -38.72 -25.50 7.35
C LEU A 28 -38.23 -24.21 8.03
N ALA A 29 -37.26 -24.35 8.92
CA ALA A 29 -36.45 -23.23 9.37
C ALA A 29 -35.63 -22.79 8.17
N GLY A 30 -36.16 -21.83 7.41
CA GLY A 30 -35.38 -21.13 6.41
C GLY A 30 -34.20 -20.48 7.11
N CYS A 31 -33.00 -21.00 6.86
CA CYS A 31 -31.77 -20.25 7.05
C CYS A 31 -31.83 -19.08 6.08
N GLN A 32 -32.49 -17.99 6.49
CA GLN A 32 -32.19 -16.68 5.96
C GLN A 32 -30.75 -16.41 6.41
N SER A 33 -29.80 -16.59 5.50
CA SER A 33 -28.50 -15.98 5.61
C SER A 33 -28.76 -14.48 5.74
N MET A 34 -28.79 -13.97 6.96
CA MET A 34 -28.70 -12.55 7.19
C MET A 34 -27.37 -12.14 6.60
N SER A 35 -27.41 -11.50 5.42
CA SER A 35 -26.32 -10.67 4.96
C SER A 35 -26.09 -9.67 6.09
N ALA A 36 -25.08 -9.92 6.92
CA ALA A 36 -24.68 -8.98 7.92
C ALA A 36 -24.28 -7.71 7.15
N ASN A 37 -25.14 -6.70 7.19
CA ASN A 37 -24.73 -5.33 6.90
C ASN A 37 -23.78 -4.97 8.03
N ILE A 38 -22.52 -5.40 7.89
CA ILE A 38 -21.47 -5.05 8.82
C ILE A 38 -21.19 -3.57 8.55
N GLY A 39 -21.79 -2.70 9.38
CA GLY A 39 -21.60 -1.26 9.26
C GLY A 39 -20.13 -0.87 9.31
N LEU A 40 -19.80 0.24 8.67
CA LEU A 40 -18.47 0.84 8.76
C LEU A 40 -18.16 1.18 10.23
N ASP A 41 -16.88 1.14 10.57
CA ASP A 41 -16.41 1.55 11.89
C ASP A 41 -16.63 3.06 12.08
N ALA A 42 -16.55 3.53 13.33
CA ALA A 42 -16.61 4.96 13.61
C ALA A 42 -15.50 5.69 12.86
N ASP A 43 -15.80 6.89 12.36
CA ASP A 43 -14.80 7.73 11.72
C ASP A 43 -13.70 8.09 12.72
N ASN A 44 -12.46 7.69 12.41
CA ASN A 44 -11.26 7.99 13.19
C ASN A 44 -10.26 8.84 12.38
N THR A 45 -10.70 9.51 11.32
CA THR A 45 -9.84 10.25 10.37
C THR A 45 -9.39 11.63 10.86
N SER A 46 -9.50 11.92 12.17
CA SER A 46 -8.88 13.11 12.75
C SER A 46 -7.39 12.86 13.00
N TYR A 47 -6.56 13.35 12.08
CA TYR A 47 -5.12 13.11 12.15
C TYR A 47 -4.42 14.17 12.98
N LYS A 48 -3.65 13.73 13.97
CA LYS A 48 -2.69 14.60 14.66
C LYS A 48 -1.56 14.95 13.69
N ARG A 49 -1.49 16.22 13.30
CA ARG A 49 -0.39 16.76 12.51
C ARG A 49 0.92 16.70 13.30
N MET A 50 1.94 16.10 12.72
CA MET A 50 3.31 16.05 13.25
C MET A 50 4.26 16.76 12.30
N VAL A 51 5.24 17.49 12.83
CA VAL A 51 6.19 18.27 12.02
C VAL A 51 7.61 17.79 12.32
N THR A 52 8.37 17.52 11.27
CA THR A 52 9.81 17.21 11.36
C THR A 52 10.62 18.23 10.56
N GLN A 53 11.90 18.34 10.87
CA GLN A 53 12.84 19.16 10.10
C GLN A 53 14.17 18.43 9.95
N GLY A 54 14.67 18.40 8.72
CA GLY A 54 15.94 17.77 8.38
C GLY A 54 15.88 16.26 8.21
N LEU A 55 17.07 15.67 8.06
CA LEU A 55 17.24 14.24 7.79
C LEU A 55 16.91 13.38 9.03
N ALA A 56 16.59 12.11 8.78
CA ALA A 56 16.51 11.08 9.79
C ALA A 56 17.73 11.12 10.73
N THR A 57 17.45 11.08 12.03
CA THR A 57 18.47 11.17 13.09
C THR A 57 19.15 9.83 13.36
N LYS A 58 18.52 8.73 12.93
CA LYS A 58 19.01 7.38 13.10
C LYS A 58 18.61 6.55 11.90
N ILE A 59 19.53 5.78 11.34
CA ILE A 59 19.24 4.76 10.34
C ILE A 59 18.92 3.45 11.07
N VAL A 60 17.78 2.85 10.77
CA VAL A 60 17.36 1.57 11.35
C VAL A 60 17.54 0.40 10.39
N VAL A 61 17.46 0.67 9.09
CA VAL A 61 17.79 -0.29 8.03
C VAL A 61 18.57 0.42 6.94
N GLU A 62 19.78 -0.06 6.63
CA GLU A 62 20.65 0.56 5.61
C GLU A 62 20.11 0.38 4.18
N ASN A 63 19.48 -0.76 3.91
CA ASN A 63 18.83 -1.07 2.64
C ASN A 63 17.91 -2.27 2.86
N ILE A 64 16.59 -2.12 2.66
CA ILE A 64 15.65 -3.24 2.82
C ILE A 64 15.73 -4.25 1.67
N TYR A 65 16.44 -3.91 0.60
CA TYR A 65 16.71 -4.80 -0.53
C TYR A 65 18.20 -4.79 -0.93
N PRO A 66 19.07 -5.44 -0.13
CA PRO A 66 20.52 -5.46 -0.38
C PRO A 66 20.92 -6.37 -1.54
N ASP A 67 20.10 -7.37 -1.87
CA ASP A 67 20.42 -8.44 -2.80
C ASP A 67 19.92 -8.14 -4.23
N CYS A 68 20.44 -7.07 -4.84
CA CYS A 68 20.25 -6.79 -6.27
C CYS A 68 21.59 -6.79 -7.00
N PRO A 69 21.97 -7.89 -7.69
CA PRO A 69 23.18 -7.93 -8.48
C PRO A 69 23.12 -6.94 -9.66
N GLN A 70 24.20 -6.21 -9.89
CA GLN A 70 24.35 -5.35 -11.07
C GLN A 70 24.63 -6.21 -12.30
N HIS A 71 23.62 -6.51 -13.10
CA HIS A 71 23.76 -7.29 -14.33
C HIS A 71 24.20 -6.46 -15.54
N ASN A 72 23.99 -5.15 -15.51
CA ASN A 72 24.48 -4.24 -16.56
C ASN A 72 24.75 -2.82 -16.00
N PRO A 73 25.63 -2.00 -16.63
CA PRO A 73 26.00 -0.68 -16.10
C PRO A 73 24.88 0.38 -16.10
N ARG A 74 23.74 0.12 -16.76
CA ARG A 74 22.61 1.06 -16.84
C ARG A 74 21.54 0.81 -15.79
N MET A 75 21.63 -0.30 -15.04
CA MET A 75 20.71 -0.54 -13.92
C MET A 75 20.84 0.60 -12.92
N ASN A 76 19.71 1.26 -12.66
CA ASN A 76 19.56 2.24 -11.61
C ASN A 76 19.27 1.48 -10.32
N ILE A 77 20.28 1.22 -9.49
CA ILE A 77 20.11 0.58 -8.19
C ILE A 77 20.27 1.65 -7.12
N ARG A 78 19.20 1.93 -6.39
CA ARG A 78 19.19 2.91 -5.29
C ARG A 78 18.88 2.22 -3.98
N LYS A 79 19.40 2.80 -2.89
CA LYS A 79 19.25 2.22 -1.55
C LYS A 79 17.87 2.54 -1.00
N SER A 80 17.13 1.51 -0.63
CA SER A 80 15.85 1.62 0.07
C SER A 80 16.10 1.62 1.59
N ALA A 81 16.74 2.66 2.09
CA ALA A 81 17.04 2.80 3.51
C ALA A 81 15.79 3.15 4.32
N VAL A 82 15.82 2.90 5.62
CA VAL A 82 14.77 3.30 6.58
C VAL A 82 15.44 3.94 7.79
N GLY A 83 14.87 5.03 8.26
CA GLY A 83 15.35 5.77 9.42
C GLY A 83 14.26 6.14 10.42
N GLU A 84 14.68 6.83 11.47
CA GLU A 84 13.83 7.42 12.50
C GLU A 84 14.14 8.92 12.63
N ILE A 85 13.09 9.71 12.71
CA ILE A 85 13.14 11.15 13.01
C ILE A 85 12.17 11.48 14.13
N THR A 86 12.54 12.44 14.99
CA THR A 86 11.66 12.89 16.08
C THR A 86 10.97 14.19 15.66
N ALA A 87 9.64 14.19 15.70
CA ALA A 87 8.81 15.36 15.45
C ALA A 87 8.93 16.39 16.58
N THR A 88 8.51 17.63 16.31
CA THR A 88 8.54 18.75 17.27
C THR A 88 7.73 18.50 18.54
N ASP A 89 6.76 17.58 18.49
CA ASP A 89 5.93 17.17 19.62
C ASP A 89 6.48 15.96 20.39
N GLY A 90 7.69 15.49 20.04
CA GLY A 90 8.36 14.34 20.65
C GLY A 90 7.99 12.98 20.06
N THR A 91 7.10 12.90 19.08
CA THR A 91 6.75 11.63 18.42
C THR A 91 7.91 11.13 17.57
N VAL A 92 8.29 9.85 17.71
CA VAL A 92 9.29 9.21 16.85
C VAL A 92 8.57 8.60 15.64
N ILE A 93 9.05 8.94 14.44
CA ILE A 93 8.45 8.56 13.15
C ILE A 93 9.46 7.74 12.36
N THR A 94 9.04 6.58 11.85
CA THR A 94 9.79 5.80 10.86
C THR A 94 9.64 6.43 9.49
N VAL A 95 10.77 6.69 8.81
CA VAL A 95 10.81 7.36 7.49
C VAL A 95 11.52 6.50 6.43
N PRO A 96 11.00 6.41 5.19
CA PRO A 96 9.80 7.11 4.71
C PRO A 96 8.50 6.55 5.32
N ALA A 97 8.42 5.25 5.57
CA ALA A 97 7.27 4.62 6.23
C ALA A 97 7.63 3.32 6.95
N GLU A 98 6.75 2.89 7.85
CA GLU A 98 6.82 1.57 8.45
C GLU A 98 6.20 0.51 7.51
N THR A 99 7.02 -0.30 6.83
CA THR A 99 6.58 -1.26 5.79
C THR A 99 6.50 -2.72 6.25
N ALA A 100 5.75 -3.57 5.54
CA ALA A 100 5.82 -5.02 5.62
C ALA A 100 7.18 -5.54 5.14
N ALA A 101 7.77 -4.92 4.12
CA ALA A 101 9.06 -5.36 3.59
C ALA A 101 10.18 -5.31 4.64
N GLN A 102 10.29 -4.20 5.39
CA GLN A 102 11.28 -4.10 6.48
C GLN A 102 11.00 -5.10 7.62
N LYS A 103 9.73 -5.49 7.83
CA LYS A 103 9.32 -6.42 8.88
C LYS A 103 9.46 -7.89 8.48
N GLY A 104 9.84 -8.18 7.23
CA GLY A 104 9.86 -9.53 6.69
C GLY A 104 8.47 -10.17 6.56
N LEU A 105 7.41 -9.34 6.50
CA LEU A 105 6.04 -9.82 6.28
C LEU A 105 5.81 -10.08 4.79
N GLY A 106 4.79 -10.89 4.48
CA GLY A 106 4.54 -11.34 3.12
C GLY A 106 3.10 -11.81 2.90
N PRO A 107 2.83 -12.35 1.70
CA PRO A 107 3.80 -12.83 0.72
C PRO A 107 4.47 -11.70 -0.09
N LYS A 108 5.69 -11.95 -0.58
CA LYS A 108 6.36 -11.08 -1.57
C LYS A 108 5.66 -11.18 -2.92
N SER A 109 5.67 -10.08 -3.68
CA SER A 109 5.13 -10.02 -5.03
C SER A 109 5.82 -11.04 -5.96
N HIS A 110 5.04 -11.63 -6.87
CA HIS A 110 5.58 -12.42 -7.96
C HIS A 110 5.99 -11.48 -9.11
N ASP A 111 7.17 -11.69 -9.67
CA ASP A 111 7.73 -10.78 -10.67
C ASP A 111 7.02 -10.93 -12.02
N LEU A 112 6.46 -9.82 -12.51
CA LEU A 112 6.15 -9.66 -13.93
C LEU A 112 7.42 -9.25 -14.68
N TYR A 113 8.13 -8.27 -14.11
CA TYR A 113 9.41 -7.77 -14.58
C TYR A 113 10.31 -7.44 -13.37
N ASN A 114 11.55 -7.91 -13.38
CA ASN A 114 12.53 -7.63 -12.33
C ASN A 114 13.97 -7.76 -12.87
N GLU A 115 14.70 -6.63 -12.94
CA GLU A 115 16.09 -6.61 -13.41
C GLU A 115 17.05 -7.34 -12.47
N CYS A 116 16.88 -7.24 -11.16
CA CYS A 116 17.73 -7.89 -10.18
C CYS A 116 17.71 -9.42 -10.33
N LYS A 117 16.54 -9.99 -10.66
CA LYS A 117 16.34 -11.42 -10.85
C LYS A 117 16.44 -11.90 -12.30
N GLN A 118 16.73 -11.01 -13.24
CA GLN A 118 16.77 -11.30 -14.67
C GLN A 118 15.44 -11.87 -15.23
N ILE A 119 14.32 -11.46 -14.63
CA ILE A 119 12.98 -11.77 -15.14
C ILE A 119 12.59 -10.61 -16.05
N LEU A 120 12.90 -10.75 -17.35
CA LEU A 120 12.80 -9.67 -18.33
C LEU A 120 11.97 -10.04 -19.56
N PRO A 121 10.69 -10.46 -19.43
CA PRO A 121 9.88 -10.82 -20.59
C PRO A 121 9.87 -9.68 -21.63
N ALA A 122 9.98 -10.03 -22.91
CA ALA A 122 10.08 -9.03 -23.98
C ALA A 122 8.76 -8.27 -24.20
N ASN A 123 7.63 -8.91 -23.93
CA ASN A 123 6.28 -8.40 -24.11
C ASN A 123 5.29 -9.25 -23.29
N THR A 124 4.00 -8.87 -23.31
CA THR A 124 2.92 -9.56 -22.59
C THR A 124 2.81 -11.05 -22.91
N ALA A 125 3.04 -11.47 -24.16
CA ALA A 125 2.94 -12.88 -24.55
C ALA A 125 4.03 -13.78 -23.94
N ALA A 126 5.15 -13.19 -23.51
CA ALA A 126 6.24 -13.89 -22.85
C ALA A 126 6.10 -13.95 -21.32
N VAL A 127 5.06 -13.31 -20.74
CA VAL A 127 4.82 -13.32 -19.30
C VAL A 127 4.23 -14.67 -18.88
N SER A 128 4.88 -15.35 -17.94
CA SER A 128 4.34 -16.56 -17.32
C SER A 128 3.48 -16.20 -16.11
N THR A 129 2.30 -16.81 -15.99
CA THR A 129 1.45 -16.70 -14.80
C THR A 129 1.27 -18.03 -14.07
N THR A 130 1.91 -19.10 -14.55
CA THR A 130 1.68 -20.48 -14.10
C THR A 130 2.03 -20.66 -12.62
N ASP A 131 3.16 -20.09 -12.20
CA ASP A 131 3.71 -20.29 -10.85
C ASP A 131 3.34 -19.16 -9.87
N VAL A 132 2.41 -18.29 -10.26
CA VAL A 132 1.91 -17.23 -9.38
C VAL A 132 1.02 -17.88 -8.32
N PRO A 133 1.39 -17.83 -7.02
CA PRO A 133 0.61 -18.45 -5.96
C PRO A 133 -0.73 -17.73 -5.79
N VAL A 134 -1.78 -18.50 -5.50
CA VAL A 134 -3.10 -17.95 -5.18
C VAL A 134 -3.21 -17.76 -3.67
N ILE A 135 -3.36 -16.52 -3.23
CA ILE A 135 -3.58 -16.20 -1.83
C ILE A 135 -5.07 -16.31 -1.51
N GLU A 136 -5.46 -17.32 -0.72
CA GLU A 136 -6.86 -17.52 -0.34
C GLU A 136 -7.29 -16.47 0.69
N VAL A 137 -8.19 -15.55 0.32
CA VAL A 137 -8.85 -14.61 1.24
C VAL A 137 -10.19 -15.21 1.68
N ASP A 138 -11.02 -15.60 0.71
CA ASP A 138 -12.29 -16.28 0.91
C ASP A 138 -12.29 -17.63 0.17
N PRO A 139 -12.46 -18.78 0.86
CA PRO A 139 -12.42 -20.10 0.22
C PRO A 139 -13.50 -20.32 -0.85
N ASP A 140 -14.64 -19.64 -0.75
CA ASP A 140 -15.75 -19.69 -1.71
C ASP A 140 -15.72 -18.54 -2.74
N GLY A 141 -14.60 -17.81 -2.80
CA GLY A 141 -14.37 -16.72 -3.74
C GLY A 141 -13.92 -17.15 -5.14
N GLU A 142 -13.76 -16.16 -6.01
CA GLU A 142 -13.18 -16.30 -7.34
C GLU A 142 -11.71 -15.91 -7.34
N VAL A 143 -10.91 -16.51 -8.23
CA VAL A 143 -9.49 -16.14 -8.36
C VAL A 143 -9.38 -14.90 -9.23
N ILE A 144 -8.86 -13.83 -8.65
CA ILE A 144 -8.55 -12.57 -9.33
C ILE A 144 -7.06 -12.51 -9.58
N THR A 145 -6.67 -12.24 -10.82
CA THR A 145 -5.28 -11.94 -11.21
C THR A 145 -5.12 -10.43 -11.34
N GLY A 146 -4.13 -9.85 -10.67
CA GLY A 146 -3.78 -8.44 -10.75
C GLY A 146 -2.39 -8.23 -11.33
N PHE A 147 -2.25 -7.16 -12.09
CA PHE A 147 -0.97 -6.63 -12.59
C PHE A 147 -0.75 -5.25 -12.00
N ILE A 148 0.44 -4.99 -11.45
CA ILE A 148 0.70 -3.80 -10.64
C ILE A 148 2.07 -3.22 -11.02
N VAL A 149 2.14 -1.89 -11.16
CA VAL A 149 3.38 -1.11 -11.15
C VAL A 149 3.22 -0.01 -10.11
N ALA A 150 4.27 0.22 -9.32
CA ALA A 150 4.37 1.34 -8.40
C ALA A 150 5.63 2.15 -8.70
N ASP A 151 5.50 3.47 -8.58
CA ASP A 151 6.61 4.41 -8.53
C ASP A 151 6.63 4.95 -7.07
N ASN A 152 7.40 4.40 -6.13
CA ASN A 152 8.31 3.26 -6.27
C ASN A 152 7.85 1.98 -5.56
N TYR A 153 7.13 2.05 -4.44
CA TYR A 153 6.82 0.88 -3.59
C TYR A 153 5.34 0.73 -3.31
N TYR A 154 4.90 -0.52 -3.18
CA TYR A 154 3.57 -0.84 -2.67
C TYR A 154 3.50 -2.04 -1.72
N GLU A 155 2.45 -2.05 -0.92
CA GLU A 155 1.91 -3.24 -0.26
C GLU A 155 0.41 -3.31 -0.53
N MET A 156 -0.13 -4.50 -0.75
CA MET A 156 -1.53 -4.71 -1.10
C MET A 156 -2.22 -5.65 -0.11
N TRP A 157 -3.39 -5.22 0.36
CA TRP A 157 -4.30 -6.01 1.18
C TRP A 157 -5.64 -6.20 0.48
N VAL A 158 -6.25 -7.36 0.75
CA VAL A 158 -7.62 -7.68 0.36
C VAL A 158 -8.38 -8.12 1.60
N ASN A 159 -9.45 -7.41 1.95
CA ASN A 159 -10.23 -7.61 3.18
C ASN A 159 -9.35 -7.69 4.44
N GLY A 160 -8.31 -6.85 4.53
CA GLY A 160 -7.37 -6.82 5.65
C GLY A 160 -6.30 -7.91 5.65
N LYS A 161 -6.33 -8.87 4.71
CA LYS A 161 -5.28 -9.86 4.53
C LYS A 161 -4.19 -9.31 3.59
N LEU A 162 -2.94 -9.34 4.01
CA LEU A 162 -1.80 -8.96 3.16
C LEU A 162 -1.65 -9.99 2.04
N VAL A 163 -1.72 -9.55 0.78
CA VAL A 163 -1.69 -10.43 -0.41
C VAL A 163 -0.48 -10.21 -1.30
N SER A 164 0.18 -9.05 -1.21
CA SER A 164 1.40 -8.77 -1.96
C SER A 164 2.22 -7.69 -1.27
N VAL A 165 3.52 -7.90 -1.18
CA VAL A 165 4.52 -6.94 -0.69
C VAL A 165 5.52 -6.78 -1.79
N ASP A 166 5.72 -5.55 -2.27
CA ASP A 166 6.70 -5.31 -3.31
C ASP A 166 8.10 -5.81 -2.88
N ASN A 167 8.80 -6.42 -3.83
CA ASN A 167 10.07 -7.07 -3.66
C ASN A 167 11.24 -6.24 -4.21
N THR A 168 10.99 -5.09 -4.84
CA THR A 168 12.01 -4.14 -5.30
C THR A 168 11.65 -2.70 -4.92
N PRO A 169 11.91 -2.28 -3.67
CA PRO A 169 11.22 -1.14 -3.07
C PRO A 169 11.58 0.26 -3.56
N TYR A 170 12.67 0.40 -4.33
CA TYR A 170 13.04 1.70 -4.87
C TYR A 170 13.41 1.60 -6.34
N THR A 171 14.64 1.21 -6.65
CA THR A 171 15.07 0.95 -8.01
C THR A 171 16.06 -0.22 -8.07
N PRO A 172 16.12 -0.98 -9.17
CA PRO A 172 15.42 -0.79 -10.44
C PRO A 172 13.91 -0.98 -10.32
N PHE A 173 13.12 -0.19 -11.05
CA PHE A 173 11.67 -0.36 -11.07
C PHE A 173 11.27 -1.76 -11.55
N ASN A 174 10.23 -2.31 -10.92
CA ASN A 174 9.69 -3.62 -11.20
C ASN A 174 8.19 -3.55 -11.47
N SER A 175 7.62 -4.68 -11.89
CA SER A 175 6.18 -4.85 -11.94
C SER A 175 5.81 -6.25 -11.49
N ALA A 176 4.59 -6.39 -10.99
CA ALA A 176 4.16 -7.55 -10.23
C ALA A 176 2.91 -8.21 -10.81
N ILE A 177 2.82 -9.52 -10.60
CA ILE A 177 1.61 -10.32 -10.78
C ILE A 177 1.16 -10.81 -9.41
N VAL A 178 -0.11 -10.66 -9.10
CA VAL A 178 -0.74 -11.19 -7.88
C VAL A 178 -1.93 -12.06 -8.25
N LYS A 179 -2.14 -13.16 -7.52
CA LYS A 179 -3.39 -13.91 -7.56
C LYS A 179 -3.96 -14.04 -6.16
N PHE A 180 -5.23 -13.70 -5.99
CA PHE A 180 -5.94 -13.89 -4.73
C PHE A 180 -7.33 -14.44 -4.99
N LYS A 181 -7.85 -15.22 -4.04
CA LYS A 181 -9.19 -15.79 -4.10
C LYS A 181 -10.11 -15.05 -3.13
N VAL A 182 -11.13 -14.36 -3.62
CA VAL A 182 -11.97 -13.48 -2.79
C VAL A 182 -13.42 -13.48 -3.27
N LYS A 183 -14.35 -13.22 -2.36
CA LYS A 183 -15.78 -13.09 -2.65
C LYS A 183 -16.20 -11.63 -2.64
N ARG A 184 -17.06 -11.23 -3.60
CA ARG A 184 -17.65 -9.88 -3.62
C ARG A 184 -18.74 -9.70 -2.54
N PRO A 185 -18.90 -8.49 -1.98
CA PRO A 185 -18.01 -7.34 -2.15
C PRO A 185 -16.70 -7.54 -1.37
N TYR A 186 -15.62 -6.95 -1.87
CA TYR A 186 -14.33 -6.96 -1.18
C TYR A 186 -13.64 -5.60 -1.25
N THR A 187 -12.72 -5.35 -0.32
CA THR A 187 -11.94 -4.12 -0.27
C THR A 187 -10.50 -4.41 -0.60
N MET A 188 -9.96 -3.66 -1.56
CA MET A 188 -8.52 -3.54 -1.79
C MET A 188 -7.98 -2.29 -1.09
N ALA A 189 -6.82 -2.44 -0.47
CA ALA A 189 -6.12 -1.34 0.17
C ALA A 189 -4.62 -1.43 -0.18
N PHE A 190 -4.02 -0.30 -0.52
CA PHE A 190 -2.61 -0.17 -0.84
C PHE A 190 -1.93 0.79 0.13
N LEU A 191 -0.78 0.40 0.67
CA LEU A 191 0.20 1.35 1.21
C LEU A 191 1.18 1.63 0.09
N LEU A 192 1.43 2.90 -0.19
CA LEU A 192 2.28 3.37 -1.27
C LEU A 192 3.34 4.30 -0.71
N VAL A 193 4.56 4.15 -1.20
CA VAL A 193 5.71 4.95 -0.75
C VAL A 193 6.49 5.41 -1.98
N ASP A 194 6.61 6.72 -2.13
CA ASP A 194 7.68 7.36 -2.89
C ASP A 194 8.91 7.39 -1.97
N TRP A 195 9.92 6.61 -2.35
CA TRP A 195 11.05 6.29 -1.49
C TRP A 195 12.11 7.38 -1.61
N ASP A 196 12.60 7.89 -0.47
CA ASP A 196 13.62 8.93 -0.46
C ASP A 196 14.98 8.42 0.03
N GLU A 197 16.08 8.91 -0.57
CA GLU A 197 17.44 8.71 -0.04
C GLU A 197 17.79 9.73 1.05
N ARG A 198 17.09 10.87 1.05
CA ARG A 198 17.23 11.93 2.05
C ARG A 198 16.18 11.75 3.14
N LEU A 199 16.21 10.56 3.75
CA LEU A 199 15.19 10.04 4.65
C LEU A 199 14.55 11.11 5.56
N GLY A 200 13.23 11.23 5.42
CA GLY A 200 12.41 12.16 6.20
C GLY A 200 12.17 13.52 5.52
N LEU A 201 12.68 13.70 4.30
CA LEU A 201 12.47 14.92 3.51
C LEU A 201 11.64 14.71 2.25
N GLY A 202 11.49 13.49 1.76
CA GLY A 202 10.86 13.24 0.46
C GLY A 202 11.74 13.69 -0.70
N MET A 203 13.06 13.58 -0.51
CA MET A 203 14.04 14.00 -1.50
C MET A 203 14.95 12.85 -1.91
N GLU A 204 15.08 12.73 -3.22
CA GLU A 204 15.96 11.88 -3.96
C GLU A 204 17.36 12.46 -4.10
N GLN A 205 18.38 11.58 -4.10
CA GLN A 205 19.73 11.92 -4.52
C GLN A 205 19.86 11.90 -6.05
N PHE A 206 19.23 12.86 -6.72
CA PHE A 206 19.18 12.96 -8.18
C PHE A 206 19.26 14.44 -8.64
N PRO A 207 19.82 14.76 -9.83
CA PRO A 207 20.61 13.89 -10.69
C PRO A 207 22.05 13.72 -10.20
N VAL A 208 22.67 12.61 -10.58
CA VAL A 208 24.10 12.33 -10.36
C VAL A 208 24.74 11.95 -11.71
N PRO A 209 25.88 12.56 -12.12
CA PRO A 209 26.65 13.58 -11.40
C PRO A 209 25.96 14.95 -11.38
N VAL A 210 26.23 15.73 -10.33
CA VAL A 210 25.75 17.11 -10.21
C VAL A 210 26.56 18.01 -11.14
N THR A 211 25.87 18.70 -12.05
CA THR A 211 26.38 19.80 -12.87
C THR A 211 26.15 21.16 -12.19
N PRO A 212 26.81 22.26 -12.64
CA PRO A 212 26.59 23.60 -12.08
C PRO A 212 25.14 24.12 -12.15
N THR A 213 24.29 23.51 -12.96
CA THR A 213 22.87 23.87 -13.13
C THR A 213 21.91 22.87 -12.50
N SER A 214 22.43 21.87 -11.79
CA SER A 214 21.63 20.82 -11.14
C SER A 214 21.90 20.76 -9.64
N SER A 215 21.02 20.07 -8.91
CA SER A 215 21.12 19.92 -7.47
C SER A 215 20.63 18.53 -7.09
N MET A 216 21.40 17.81 -6.27
CA MET A 216 21.13 16.45 -5.77
C MET A 216 20.01 16.36 -4.72
N TRP A 217 19.08 17.32 -4.74
CA TRP A 217 17.96 17.48 -3.81
C TRP A 217 16.67 17.47 -4.59
N TYR A 218 16.32 16.35 -5.22
CA TYR A 218 15.18 16.29 -6.13
C TYR A 218 13.97 15.76 -5.38
N PRO A 219 12.82 16.45 -5.34
CA PRO A 219 11.61 15.82 -4.82
C PRO A 219 11.17 14.75 -5.82
N GLY A 220 11.00 13.53 -5.32
CA GLY A 220 10.54 12.38 -6.10
C GLY A 220 9.11 12.59 -6.60
N ASP A 221 8.64 11.64 -7.38
CA ASP A 221 7.23 11.54 -7.72
C ASP A 221 6.74 10.12 -7.49
N GLY A 222 5.50 10.02 -7.01
CA GLY A 222 4.86 8.74 -6.73
C GLY A 222 4.03 8.21 -7.90
N GLY A 223 3.46 7.02 -7.75
CA GLY A 223 2.45 6.52 -8.67
C GLY A 223 2.02 5.08 -8.39
N LEU A 224 0.75 4.79 -8.65
CA LEU A 224 0.24 3.42 -8.71
C LEU A 224 -0.58 3.23 -9.99
N ILE A 225 -0.30 2.18 -10.75
CA ILE A 225 -1.21 1.68 -11.79
C ILE A 225 -1.45 0.18 -11.57
N ALA A 226 -2.72 -0.23 -11.61
CA ALA A 226 -3.08 -1.63 -11.50
C ALA A 226 -4.34 -1.97 -12.30
N LYS A 227 -4.38 -3.20 -12.82
CA LYS A 227 -5.52 -3.79 -13.51
C LYS A 227 -5.74 -5.22 -13.04
N PHE A 228 -7.00 -5.58 -12.84
CA PHE A 228 -7.42 -6.86 -12.29
C PHE A 228 -8.34 -7.59 -13.27
N SER A 229 -8.29 -8.92 -13.27
CA SER A 229 -9.03 -9.79 -14.19
C SER A 229 -10.55 -9.73 -14.06
N ASP A 230 -11.06 -9.15 -12.97
CA ASP A 230 -12.48 -8.91 -12.76
C ASP A 230 -12.97 -7.55 -13.27
N GLY A 231 -12.14 -6.86 -14.05
CA GLY A 231 -12.42 -5.55 -14.63
C GLY A 231 -12.13 -4.38 -13.70
N THR A 232 -11.70 -4.62 -12.46
CA THR A 232 -11.26 -3.52 -11.59
C THR A 232 -9.95 -2.94 -12.12
N MET A 233 -9.84 -1.61 -12.13
CA MET A 233 -8.64 -0.89 -12.54
C MET A 233 -8.44 0.33 -11.64
N THR A 234 -7.21 0.82 -11.55
CA THR A 234 -6.91 2.10 -10.91
C THR A 234 -7.47 3.25 -11.73
N ASP A 235 -8.22 4.12 -11.07
CA ASP A 235 -8.85 5.33 -11.62
C ASP A 235 -9.28 6.28 -10.47
N SER A 236 -9.88 7.41 -10.80
CA SER A 236 -10.40 8.39 -9.85
C SER A 236 -11.57 7.91 -8.98
N SER A 237 -12.06 6.68 -9.19
CA SER A 237 -13.06 6.07 -8.31
C SER A 237 -12.47 5.45 -7.04
N TRP A 238 -11.14 5.36 -6.95
CA TRP A 238 -10.40 5.01 -5.74
C TRP A 238 -10.40 6.18 -4.74
N LYS A 239 -10.26 5.87 -3.45
CA LYS A 239 -9.92 6.83 -2.40
C LYS A 239 -8.41 6.88 -2.25
N ALA A 240 -7.84 8.05 -1.98
CA ALA A 240 -6.41 8.20 -1.69
C ALA A 240 -6.20 9.23 -0.58
N GLN A 241 -5.31 8.95 0.38
CA GLN A 241 -4.97 9.85 1.48
C GLN A 241 -3.46 9.87 1.72
N THR A 242 -2.90 11.06 1.98
CA THR A 242 -1.46 11.27 2.24
C THR A 242 -1.16 11.32 3.73
N PHE A 243 -0.03 10.71 4.12
CA PHE A 243 0.44 10.57 5.50
C PHE A 243 1.84 11.12 5.73
N PHE A 244 2.58 11.44 4.67
CA PHE A 244 3.87 12.11 4.72
C PHE A 244 3.95 13.08 3.55
N ILE A 245 4.05 14.38 3.87
CA ILE A 245 4.16 15.47 2.91
C ILE A 245 5.50 16.18 3.09
N GLY A 246 6.29 16.25 2.02
CA GLY A 246 7.63 16.84 2.01
C GLY A 246 8.22 16.81 0.60
N PRO A 247 9.27 17.58 0.33
CA PRO A 247 9.91 18.57 1.19
C PRO A 247 9.12 19.88 1.27
N LEU A 248 9.28 20.64 2.36
CA LEU A 248 8.62 21.94 2.57
C LEU A 248 9.63 23.00 3.07
N MET A 249 9.44 24.27 2.67
CA MET A 249 10.18 25.41 3.24
C MET A 249 9.61 25.84 4.59
N ASP A 250 8.29 25.74 4.76
CA ASP A 250 7.57 26.05 6.00
C ASP A 250 6.44 25.02 6.15
N PRO A 251 6.26 24.38 7.33
CA PRO A 251 5.14 23.46 7.54
C PRO A 251 3.78 24.05 7.13
N LYS A 252 3.56 25.37 7.28
CA LYS A 252 2.31 26.06 6.91
C LYS A 252 1.97 25.99 5.42
N GLU A 253 2.89 25.53 4.58
CA GLU A 253 2.61 25.23 3.17
C GLU A 253 1.60 24.10 3.01
N VAL A 254 1.47 23.22 4.01
CA VAL A 254 0.38 22.24 4.11
C VAL A 254 -0.86 22.89 4.74
N VAL A 255 -1.96 22.85 3.99
CA VAL A 255 -3.27 23.37 4.37
C VAL A 255 -4.26 22.22 4.45
N GLU A 256 -4.79 21.98 5.66
CA GLU A 256 -5.83 20.97 5.87
C GLU A 256 -7.25 21.54 5.64
N ARG A 257 -8.05 20.87 4.81
CA ARG A 257 -9.48 21.17 4.58
C ARG A 257 -10.32 19.93 4.82
N GLY A 258 -10.79 19.75 6.05
CA GLY A 258 -11.34 18.47 6.48
C GLY A 258 -10.23 17.41 6.40
N ASN A 259 -10.48 16.33 5.66
CA ASN A 259 -9.50 15.26 5.43
C ASN A 259 -8.68 15.43 4.16
N ILE A 260 -8.64 16.62 3.57
CA ILE A 260 -7.77 16.91 2.43
C ILE A 260 -6.53 17.60 2.98
N HIS A 261 -5.36 17.01 2.75
CA HIS A 261 -4.07 17.67 2.94
C HIS A 261 -3.61 18.23 1.59
N ASP A 262 -3.45 19.55 1.50
CA ASP A 262 -3.16 20.26 0.26
C ASP A 262 -1.93 21.15 0.40
N THR A 263 -1.26 21.44 -0.71
CA THR A 263 -0.14 22.38 -0.79
C THR A 263 -0.41 23.46 -1.84
N PRO A 264 -1.48 24.25 -1.67
CA PRO A 264 -2.04 25.09 -2.74
C PRO A 264 -1.10 26.21 -3.21
N ASN A 265 -0.12 26.58 -2.38
CA ASN A 265 0.79 27.70 -2.64
C ASN A 265 2.15 27.26 -3.22
N LEU A 266 2.31 25.96 -3.54
CA LEU A 266 3.54 25.39 -4.08
C LEU A 266 3.54 25.24 -5.61
N GLY A 267 2.74 26.06 -6.29
CA GLY A 267 2.67 26.09 -7.76
C GLY A 267 1.77 24.98 -8.29
N GLY A 268 2.37 23.94 -8.86
CA GLY A 268 1.66 22.78 -9.41
C GLY A 268 1.79 21.51 -8.56
N ARG A 269 1.29 20.41 -9.12
CA ARG A 269 1.19 19.09 -8.48
C ARG A 269 2.08 18.03 -9.12
N THR A 270 2.70 18.38 -10.24
CA THR A 270 3.54 17.53 -11.09
C THR A 270 4.81 18.30 -11.47
N HIS A 271 5.85 17.60 -11.88
CA HIS A 271 7.05 18.25 -12.43
C HIS A 271 6.76 18.89 -13.81
N PRO A 272 7.38 20.04 -14.15
CA PRO A 272 8.24 20.88 -13.32
C PRO A 272 7.47 21.96 -12.53
N PHE A 273 6.14 21.88 -12.47
CA PHE A 273 5.27 22.92 -11.93
C PHE A 273 5.25 22.95 -10.38
N ALA A 274 5.38 21.79 -9.74
CA ALA A 274 5.56 21.69 -8.31
C ALA A 274 6.87 22.39 -7.91
N ARG A 275 6.76 23.40 -7.04
CA ARG A 275 7.91 24.22 -6.67
C ARG A 275 8.85 23.41 -5.79
N LYS A 276 10.04 23.11 -6.31
CA LYS A 276 11.14 22.53 -5.54
C LYS A 276 11.63 23.51 -4.44
N PRO A 277 11.54 23.13 -3.15
CA PRO A 277 12.13 23.91 -2.06
C PRO A 277 13.65 24.01 -2.18
N ASN A 278 14.24 25.12 -1.70
CA ASN A 278 15.70 25.35 -1.69
C ASN A 278 16.32 25.25 -0.28
N CYS A 279 15.65 24.52 0.61
CA CYS A 279 16.08 24.30 2.00
C CYS A 279 17.05 23.13 2.19
N GLU A 280 17.23 22.27 1.18
CA GLU A 280 18.13 21.11 1.22
C GLU A 280 17.89 20.25 2.48
N ALA A 281 18.95 19.92 3.23
CA ALA A 281 18.88 19.17 4.48
C ALA A 281 18.13 19.88 5.63
N LYS A 282 17.61 21.10 5.42
CA LYS A 282 16.87 21.88 6.42
C LYS A 282 15.38 21.97 6.11
N CYS A 283 14.92 21.28 5.07
CA CYS A 283 13.50 21.24 4.73
C CYS A 283 12.68 20.62 5.86
N TYR A 284 11.42 21.02 5.91
CA TYR A 284 10.41 20.46 6.79
C TYR A 284 9.65 19.35 6.09
N ALA A 285 9.00 18.52 6.89
CA ALA A 285 7.95 17.61 6.45
C ALA A 285 6.79 17.62 7.45
N VAL A 286 5.60 17.31 6.95
CA VAL A 286 4.39 17.12 7.74
C VAL A 286 3.98 15.65 7.65
N HIS A 287 3.67 15.05 8.80
CA HIS A 287 3.31 13.66 8.92
C HIS A 287 1.96 13.52 9.64
N TYR A 288 1.26 12.44 9.34
CA TYR A 288 0.00 12.06 9.95
C TYR A 288 0.06 10.58 10.37
N PRO A 289 -0.51 10.20 11.53
CA PRO A 289 -0.56 8.79 11.91
C PRO A 289 -1.43 8.01 10.91
N ILE A 290 -0.90 6.92 10.39
CA ILE A 290 -1.69 5.95 9.62
C ILE A 290 -2.74 5.34 10.57
N PRO A 291 -4.05 5.46 10.28
CA PRO A 291 -5.08 5.00 11.20
C PRO A 291 -5.06 3.48 11.37
N ALA A 292 -5.32 3.01 12.58
CA ALA A 292 -5.41 1.57 12.84
C ALA A 292 -6.52 0.93 11.99
N ASN A 293 -6.30 -0.33 11.60
CA ASN A 293 -7.22 -1.13 10.79
C ASN A 293 -7.56 -0.53 9.41
N TRP A 294 -6.74 0.40 8.88
CA TRP A 294 -6.97 1.01 7.57
C TRP A 294 -7.03 0.01 6.41
N GLN A 295 -6.62 -1.24 6.58
CA GLN A 295 -6.74 -2.30 5.56
C GLN A 295 -8.08 -3.05 5.62
N SER A 296 -8.84 -2.88 6.71
CA SER A 296 -10.09 -3.58 6.98
C SER A 296 -11.18 -3.23 5.95
N PRO A 297 -12.06 -4.18 5.58
CA PRO A 297 -13.25 -3.88 4.79
C PRO A 297 -14.26 -3.01 5.56
N ARG A 298 -14.15 -2.92 6.89
CA ARG A 298 -15.01 -2.07 7.73
C ARG A 298 -14.48 -0.65 7.93
N PHE A 299 -13.23 -0.37 7.54
CA PHE A 299 -12.63 0.94 7.76
C PHE A 299 -13.43 2.03 7.05
N ASN A 300 -13.75 3.09 7.78
CA ASN A 300 -14.57 4.18 7.29
C ASN A 300 -13.72 5.22 6.53
N ASP A 301 -13.61 5.04 5.22
CA ASP A 301 -12.94 5.96 4.30
C ASP A 301 -13.92 6.94 3.62
N SER A 302 -15.15 7.10 4.13
CA SER A 302 -16.17 7.93 3.49
C SER A 302 -15.70 9.36 3.26
N ASN A 303 -14.93 9.88 4.22
CA ASN A 303 -14.43 11.24 4.24
C ASN A 303 -13.04 11.39 3.58
N TRP A 304 -12.45 10.33 3.03
CA TRP A 304 -11.19 10.45 2.29
C TRP A 304 -11.42 11.08 0.91
N PRO A 305 -10.45 11.85 0.38
CA PRO A 305 -10.52 12.34 -0.98
C PRO A 305 -10.46 11.19 -2.00
N ARG A 306 -10.93 11.46 -3.21
CA ARG A 306 -10.70 10.56 -4.34
C ARG A 306 -9.26 10.66 -4.81
N ALA A 307 -8.77 9.58 -5.39
CA ALA A 307 -7.50 9.57 -6.08
C ALA A 307 -7.53 10.52 -7.28
N TRP A 308 -6.37 11.11 -7.58
CA TRP A 308 -6.15 11.90 -8.79
C TRP A 308 -5.53 11.01 -9.86
N GLU A 309 -5.94 11.22 -11.11
CA GLU A 309 -5.39 10.52 -12.27
C GLU A 309 -4.26 11.35 -12.89
N PHE A 310 -3.19 10.66 -13.28
CA PHE A 310 -2.02 11.25 -13.92
C PHE A 310 -1.71 10.52 -15.23
N THR A 311 -1.02 11.21 -16.14
CA THR A 311 -0.53 10.66 -17.40
C THR A 311 0.83 10.00 -17.23
N ASP A 312 1.19 9.09 -18.15
CA ASP A 312 2.54 8.48 -18.18
C ASP A 312 3.67 9.52 -18.22
N GLN A 313 3.40 10.69 -18.81
CA GLN A 313 4.36 11.78 -18.91
C GLN A 313 4.53 12.55 -17.60
N GLU A 314 3.47 12.68 -16.81
CA GLU A 314 3.51 13.33 -15.50
C GLU A 314 4.21 12.48 -14.44
N ILE A 315 4.07 11.15 -14.55
CA ILE A 315 4.74 10.13 -13.71
C ILE A 315 6.18 9.85 -14.21
N GLY A 316 6.54 10.28 -15.43
CA GLY A 316 7.89 10.06 -15.96
C GLY A 316 8.19 8.63 -16.42
N VAL A 317 7.18 7.78 -16.64
CA VAL A 317 7.34 6.34 -16.94
C VAL A 317 7.27 5.97 -18.44
N THR A 318 7.36 6.96 -19.33
CA THR A 318 7.23 6.76 -20.79
C THR A 318 8.28 5.84 -21.42
N ASN A 319 9.34 5.51 -20.69
CA ASN A 319 10.40 4.60 -21.09
C ASN A 319 10.67 3.49 -20.07
N LEU A 320 9.82 3.32 -19.04
CA LEU A 320 10.00 2.34 -17.98
C LEU A 320 9.71 0.92 -18.52
N PRO A 321 10.69 0.01 -18.68
CA PRO A 321 10.43 -1.29 -19.30
C PRO A 321 9.48 -2.19 -18.51
N ALA A 322 9.45 -2.03 -17.17
CA ALA A 322 8.54 -2.76 -16.28
C ALA A 322 7.05 -2.47 -16.57
N TYR A 323 6.76 -1.34 -17.23
CA TYR A 323 5.43 -0.89 -17.62
C TYR A 323 5.25 -0.94 -19.15
N THR A 324 6.12 -0.25 -19.89
CA THR A 324 5.98 0.00 -21.34
C THR A 324 6.07 -1.25 -22.23
N ARG A 325 6.62 -2.36 -21.74
CA ARG A 325 6.62 -3.65 -22.47
C ARG A 325 5.28 -4.38 -22.41
N TYR A 326 4.37 -3.96 -21.53
CA TYR A 326 3.14 -4.69 -21.23
C TYR A 326 1.88 -3.81 -21.30
N PRO A 327 1.72 -2.97 -22.34
CA PRO A 327 0.64 -1.99 -22.39
C PRO A 327 -0.75 -2.64 -22.27
N GLU A 328 -0.95 -3.86 -22.77
CA GLU A 328 -2.24 -4.56 -22.71
C GLU A 328 -2.64 -4.93 -21.28
N LEU A 329 -1.65 -5.16 -20.39
CA LEU A 329 -1.87 -5.49 -18.98
C LEU A 329 -2.34 -4.28 -18.16
N PHE A 330 -2.22 -3.07 -18.70
CA PHE A 330 -2.63 -1.83 -18.04
C PHE A 330 -3.64 -1.02 -18.85
N ASP A 331 -4.08 -1.51 -20.01
CA ASP A 331 -5.03 -0.82 -20.87
C ASP A 331 -6.33 -0.46 -20.10
N GLY A 332 -6.75 0.79 -20.23
CA GLY A 332 -7.87 1.39 -19.51
C GLY A 332 -7.57 1.85 -18.08
N ALA A 333 -6.53 1.31 -17.42
CA ALA A 333 -6.12 1.77 -16.10
C ALA A 333 -5.46 3.15 -16.15
N ARG A 334 -5.45 3.83 -15.02
CA ARG A 334 -4.85 5.15 -14.83
C ARG A 334 -3.80 5.09 -13.73
N TRP A 335 -2.74 5.84 -13.90
CA TRP A 335 -1.86 6.16 -12.79
C TRP A 335 -2.65 6.98 -11.79
N ILE A 336 -2.63 6.54 -10.54
CA ILE A 336 -3.31 7.22 -9.44
C ILE A 336 -2.34 7.58 -8.33
N TRP A 337 -2.62 8.71 -7.70
CA TRP A 337 -1.99 9.14 -6.45
C TRP A 337 -2.99 10.00 -5.66
N THR A 338 -2.51 10.69 -4.62
CA THR A 338 -3.21 11.86 -4.08
C THR A 338 -3.09 13.05 -5.02
N GLN A 339 -3.66 14.18 -4.63
CA GLN A 339 -3.72 15.36 -5.48
C GLN A 339 -2.36 15.99 -5.80
N ASN A 340 -1.30 15.72 -5.02
CA ASN A 340 0.04 16.20 -5.29
C ASN A 340 0.97 15.01 -5.52
N LEU A 341 1.46 14.87 -6.76
CA LEU A 341 2.31 13.75 -7.15
C LEU A 341 3.74 13.84 -6.60
N VAL A 342 4.22 15.07 -6.37
CA VAL A 342 5.63 15.38 -6.10
C VAL A 342 5.93 15.52 -4.61
N LEU A 343 4.95 15.92 -3.81
CA LEU A 343 5.16 16.22 -2.38
C LEU A 343 4.50 15.23 -1.43
N ASP A 344 3.57 14.40 -1.90
CA ASP A 344 2.94 13.38 -1.07
C ASP A 344 3.74 12.09 -1.18
N ASN A 345 4.51 11.74 -0.16
CA ASN A 345 5.49 10.66 -0.21
C ASN A 345 4.96 9.32 0.33
N VAL A 346 3.97 9.36 1.23
CA VAL A 346 3.32 8.14 1.75
C VAL A 346 1.83 8.28 1.58
N VAL A 347 1.25 7.37 0.81
CA VAL A 347 -0.16 7.40 0.44
C VAL A 347 -0.82 6.06 0.74
N ILE A 348 -2.07 6.11 1.19
CA ILE A 348 -2.93 4.92 1.18
C ILE A 348 -4.01 5.10 0.13
N ALA A 349 -4.14 4.11 -0.76
CA ALA A 349 -5.23 4.03 -1.73
C ALA A 349 -6.21 2.91 -1.35
N ARG A 350 -7.52 3.14 -1.46
CA ARG A 350 -8.57 2.18 -1.10
C ARG A 350 -9.69 2.12 -2.13
N LYS A 351 -10.21 0.90 -2.34
CA LYS A 351 -11.37 0.65 -3.21
C LYS A 351 -12.20 -0.50 -2.66
N THR A 352 -13.50 -0.26 -2.53
CA THR A 352 -14.48 -1.33 -2.38
C THR A 352 -15.00 -1.74 -3.75
N VAL A 353 -14.81 -3.01 -4.08
CA VAL A 353 -15.27 -3.69 -5.27
C VAL A 353 -16.61 -4.35 -4.95
N ARG A 354 -17.65 -3.99 -5.69
CA ARG A 354 -19.04 -4.37 -5.38
C ARG A 354 -19.52 -5.60 -6.14
#